data_AF-A0A7W6ZF32-F1
#
_entry.id   AF-A0A7W6ZF32-F1
#
_cell.length_a   1.000
_cell.length_b   1.000
_cell.length_c   1.000
_cell.angle_alpha   90.00
_cell.angle_beta   90.00
_cell.angle_gamma   90.00
#
_symmetry.space_group_name_H-M   'P 1'
#
loop_
_entity.id
_entity.type
_entity.pdbx_description
1 polymer ?
#
loop_
_entity_poly.entity_id
_entity_poly.type
_entity_poly.pdbx_seq_one_letter_code
_entity_poly.pdbx_strand_id
1 'polypeptide(L)'
;MKHRRGIGLAPPDHHAVEIDKVTLRTLPQWFVIYARCRACRRQTLLERRDVTRRCGQDLSLAELAKRLKCQRCDNRSGNLLFLQMLPRD
;
A
#
# COMPACT_ATOMS: atom_id res chain seq x y z
N MET A 1 13.89 -21.40 -40.14
CA MET A 1 13.89 -22.17 -38.87
C MET A 1 13.31 -21.30 -37.76
N LYS A 2 12.57 -21.93 -36.85
CA LYS A 2 11.60 -21.34 -35.91
C LYS A 2 12.27 -20.45 -34.83
N HIS A 3 12.05 -19.14 -34.88
CA HIS A 3 12.13 -18.30 -33.67
C HIS A 3 10.74 -18.22 -33.06
N ARG A 4 10.44 -19.19 -32.18
CA ARG A 4 9.16 -19.27 -31.48
C ARG A 4 9.41 -19.26 -29.99
N ARG A 5 9.43 -18.07 -29.38
CA ARG A 5 9.00 -17.83 -28.00
C ARG A 5 8.42 -16.43 -27.94
N GLY A 6 7.19 -16.30 -28.41
CA GLY A 6 6.32 -15.24 -27.92
C GLY A 6 6.16 -15.49 -26.43
N ILE A 7 6.86 -14.71 -25.61
CA ILE A 7 6.49 -14.57 -24.21
C ILE A 7 5.15 -13.84 -24.23
N GLY A 8 4.08 -14.62 -24.17
CA GLY A 8 2.79 -14.12 -23.72
C GLY A 8 3.00 -13.67 -22.28
N LEU A 9 3.46 -12.44 -22.11
CA LEU A 9 3.25 -11.71 -20.88
C LEU A 9 1.73 -11.53 -20.81
N ALA A 10 1.05 -12.49 -20.19
CA ALA A 10 -0.24 -12.18 -19.60
C ALA A 10 0.01 -10.90 -18.78
N PRO A 11 -0.75 -9.82 -19.00
CA PRO A 11 -0.65 -8.69 -18.10
C PRO A 11 -0.88 -9.30 -16.72
N PRO A 12 0.06 -9.14 -15.79
CA PRO A 12 -0.23 -9.63 -14.46
C PRO A 12 -1.50 -8.89 -14.04
N ASP A 13 -2.36 -9.52 -13.26
CA ASP A 13 -3.45 -8.85 -12.55
C ASP A 13 -2.84 -7.85 -11.53
N HIS A 14 -2.05 -6.91 -12.05
CA HIS A 14 -1.54 -5.74 -11.43
C HIS A 14 -2.71 -4.79 -11.48
N HIS A 15 -3.56 -4.89 -10.47
CA HIS A 15 -4.26 -3.72 -9.98
C HIS A 15 -3.18 -2.69 -9.61
N ALA A 16 -2.73 -1.92 -10.60
CA ALA A 16 -1.80 -0.83 -10.41
C ALA A 16 -2.55 0.22 -9.58
N VAL A 17 -2.30 0.21 -8.27
CA VAL A 17 -2.92 1.19 -7.37
C VAL A 17 -2.15 2.49 -7.53
N GLU A 18 -2.79 3.49 -8.15
CA GLU A 18 -2.28 4.85 -8.19
C GLU A 18 -2.39 5.46 -6.79
N ILE A 19 -1.38 5.22 -5.94
CA ILE A 19 -1.35 5.59 -4.51
C ILE A 19 -1.65 7.09 -4.28
N ASP A 20 -1.35 7.95 -5.25
CA ASP A 20 -1.64 9.39 -5.19
C ASP A 20 -3.14 9.71 -5.33
N LYS A 21 -3.90 8.89 -6.08
CA LYS A 21 -5.34 9.09 -6.33
C LYS A 21 -6.24 8.20 -5.47
N VAL A 22 -5.67 7.16 -4.87
CA VAL A 22 -6.42 6.21 -4.02
C VAL A 22 -6.49 6.71 -2.59
N THR A 23 -7.69 6.67 -2.02
CA THR A 23 -7.99 7.00 -0.62
C THR A 23 -8.48 5.75 0.11
N LEU A 24 -8.64 5.81 1.43
CA LEU A 24 -9.26 4.69 2.16
C LEU A 24 -10.70 4.43 1.76
N ARG A 25 -11.42 5.46 1.28
CA ARG A 25 -12.79 5.34 0.77
C ARG A 25 -12.83 4.56 -0.54
N THR A 26 -11.89 4.81 -1.45
CA THR A 26 -11.89 4.23 -2.80
C THR A 26 -11.08 2.94 -2.92
N LEU A 27 -10.17 2.68 -1.98
CA LEU A 27 -9.37 1.46 -1.95
C LEU A 27 -10.29 0.24 -1.72
N PRO A 28 -10.28 -0.80 -2.57
CA PRO A 28 -11.11 -1.98 -2.35
C PRO A 28 -10.80 -2.70 -1.03
N GLN A 29 -11.81 -3.36 -0.45
CA GLN A 29 -11.70 -4.02 0.86
C GLN A 29 -10.73 -5.22 0.87
N TRP A 30 -10.50 -5.84 -0.29
CA TRP A 30 -9.54 -6.94 -0.45
C TRP A 30 -8.08 -6.45 -0.45
N PHE A 31 -7.81 -5.17 -0.26
CA PHE A 31 -6.47 -4.67 0.00
C PHE A 31 -6.23 -4.43 1.49
N VAL A 32 -5.13 -5.01 1.95
CA VAL A 32 -4.54 -4.82 3.27
C VAL A 32 -3.44 -3.77 3.19
N ILE A 33 -3.37 -2.89 4.18
CA ILE A 33 -2.42 -1.77 4.22
C ILE A 33 -1.34 -2.07 5.27
N TYR A 34 -0.07 -2.06 4.88
CA TYR A 34 1.06 -2.15 5.80
C TYR A 34 1.86 -0.86 5.80
N ALA A 35 2.38 -0.48 6.96
CA ALA A 35 3.39 0.56 7.09
C ALA A 35 4.74 -0.05 7.44
N ARG A 36 5.82 0.47 6.84
CA ARG A 36 7.19 0.10 7.17
C ARG A 36 8.04 1.32 7.45
N CYS A 37 8.76 1.26 8.56
CA CYS A 37 9.73 2.29 8.88
C CYS A 37 10.99 2.12 8.01
N ARG A 38 11.46 3.20 7.39
CA ARG A 38 12.73 3.16 6.62
C ARG A 38 13.96 3.04 7.52
N ALA A 39 13.93 3.65 8.70
CA ALA A 39 15.05 3.64 9.64
C ALA A 39 15.22 2.28 10.35
N CYS A 40 14.20 1.84 11.11
CA CYS A 40 14.30 0.62 11.92
C CYS A 40 13.74 -0.64 11.23
N ARG A 41 13.22 -0.53 10.01
CA ARG A 41 12.60 -1.61 9.22
C ARG A 41 11.39 -2.30 9.86
N ARG A 42 10.88 -1.81 11.00
CA ARG A 42 9.65 -2.32 11.62
C ARG A 42 8.49 -2.19 10.62
N GLN A 43 7.79 -3.29 10.41
CA GLN A 43 6.55 -3.35 9.63
C GLN A 43 5.37 -3.56 10.57
N THR A 44 4.22 -2.95 10.26
CA THR A 44 2.97 -3.14 10.99
C THR A 44 1.80 -3.12 10.02
N LEU A 45 0.76 -3.89 10.34
CA LEU A 45 -0.54 -3.75 9.72
C LEU A 45 -1.17 -2.43 10.15
N LEU A 46 -1.82 -1.73 9.22
CA LEU A 46 -2.65 -0.56 9.49
C LEU A 46 -4.12 -0.93 9.33
N GLU A 47 -4.84 -0.93 10.45
CA GLU A 47 -6.28 -1.15 10.46
C GLU A 47 -7.01 0.02 9.80
N ARG A 48 -7.79 -0.28 8.76
CA ARG A 48 -8.50 0.76 7.98
C ARG A 48 -9.40 1.62 8.86
N ARG A 49 -10.07 0.99 9.84
CA ARG A 49 -10.94 1.69 10.80
C ARG A 49 -10.15 2.70 11.63
N ASP A 50 -8.96 2.33 12.10
CA ASP A 50 -8.13 3.22 12.91
C ASP A 50 -7.57 4.37 12.09
N VAL A 51 -7.13 4.11 10.85
CA VAL A 51 -6.65 5.17 9.97
C VAL A 51 -7.78 6.13 9.59
N THR A 52 -8.96 5.61 9.24
CA THR A 52 -10.14 6.45 8.96
C THR A 52 -10.51 7.32 10.16
N ARG A 53 -10.48 6.78 11.38
CA ARG A 53 -10.76 7.55 12.61
C ARG A 53 -9.75 8.67 12.87
N ARG A 54 -8.46 8.43 12.58
CA ARG A 54 -7.37 9.38 12.88
C ARG A 54 -7.09 10.39 11.78
N CYS A 55 -7.27 10.00 10.53
CA CYS A 55 -6.84 10.76 9.36
C CYS A 55 -7.98 11.11 8.39
N GLY A 56 -9.17 10.53 8.58
CA GLY A 56 -10.26 10.59 7.61
C GLY A 56 -10.12 9.55 6.51
N GLN A 57 -11.23 9.25 5.83
CA GLN A 57 -11.28 8.27 4.73
C GLN A 57 -10.93 8.86 3.36
N ASP A 58 -10.96 10.18 3.24
CA ASP A 58 -10.74 10.92 1.99
C ASP A 58 -9.27 11.33 1.78
N LEU A 59 -8.40 11.08 2.78
CA LEU A 59 -6.97 11.28 2.64
C LEU A 59 -6.39 10.24 1.67
N SER A 60 -5.59 10.71 0.70
CA SER A 60 -4.90 9.79 -0.21
C SER A 60 -3.86 8.95 0.53
N LEU A 61 -3.57 7.76 0.02
CA LEU A 61 -2.56 6.89 0.59
C LEU A 61 -1.15 7.53 0.52
N ALA A 62 -0.86 8.32 -0.50
CA ALA A 62 0.40 9.06 -0.59
C ALA A 62 0.54 10.09 0.55
N GLU A 63 -0.51 10.85 0.83
CA GLU A 63 -0.52 11.79 1.96
C GLU A 63 -0.49 11.07 3.31
N LEU A 64 -1.14 9.92 3.42
CA LEU A 64 -1.05 9.06 4.60
C LEU A 64 0.40 8.60 4.85
N ALA A 65 1.13 8.19 3.81
CA ALA A 65 2.53 7.76 3.93
C ALA A 65 3.43 8.87 4.49
N LYS A 66 3.23 10.12 4.04
CA LYS A 66 3.97 11.30 4.53
C LYS A 66 3.73 11.60 6.01
N ARG A 67 2.58 11.19 6.56
CA ARG A 67 2.20 11.42 7.97
C ARG A 67 2.66 10.31 8.92
N LEU A 68 3.26 9.24 8.40
CA LEU A 68 3.67 8.10 9.22
C LEU A 68 4.76 8.49 10.22
N LYS A 69 4.52 8.20 11.50
CA LYS A 69 5.52 8.23 12.58
C LYS A 69 5.75 6.81 13.09
N CYS A 70 7.00 6.36 13.09
CA CYS A 70 7.35 5.07 13.69
C CYS A 70 7.25 5.14 15.21
N GLN A 71 6.44 4.28 15.82
CA GLN A 71 6.29 4.20 17.28
C GLN A 71 7.46 3.48 18.00
N ARG A 72 8.47 2.98 17.25
CA ARG A 72 9.66 2.32 17.82
C ARG A 72 10.87 3.24 17.89
N CYS A 73 11.13 4.01 16.84
CA CYS A 73 12.33 4.83 16.69
C CYS A 73 12.02 6.28 16.34
N ASP A 74 10.75 6.70 16.48
CA ASP A 74 10.22 8.03 16.21
C ASP A 74 10.41 8.60 14.80
N ASN A 75 10.95 7.83 13.85
CA ASN A 75 11.18 8.29 12.47
C ASN A 75 9.89 8.75 11.79
N ARG A 76 9.92 9.96 11.22
CA ARG A 76 8.79 10.59 10.50
C ARG A 76 9.01 10.72 9.00
N SER A 77 10.21 10.40 8.51
CA SER A 77 10.61 10.71 7.13
C SER A 77 10.84 9.45 6.31
N GLY A 78 10.30 9.41 5.09
CA GLY A 78 10.53 8.34 4.13
C GLY A 78 9.99 6.96 4.56
N ASN A 79 9.04 6.91 5.49
CA ASN A 79 8.32 5.69 5.82
C ASN A 79 7.45 5.26 4.63
N LEU A 80 7.29 3.94 4.44
CA LEU A 80 6.65 3.37 3.26
C LEU A 80 5.28 2.79 3.62
N LEU A 81 4.33 2.92 2.69
CA LEU A 81 3.09 2.13 2.68
C LEU A 81 3.18 1.03 1.64
N PHE A 82 2.67 -0.14 2.00
CA PHE A 82 2.51 -1.27 1.09
C PHE A 82 1.05 -1.69 1.06
N LEU A 83 0.62 -2.14 -0.10
CA LEU A 83 -0.68 -2.77 -0.28
C LEU A 83 -0.47 -4.23 -0.61
N GLN A 84 -1.19 -5.09 0.09
CA GLN A 84 -1.24 -6.52 -0.21
C GLN A 84 -2.67 -6.89 -0.55
N MET A 85 -2.85 -7.54 -1.69
CA MET A 85 -4.14 -8.11 -2.04
C MET A 85 -4.38 -9.39 -1.22
N LEU A 86 -5.55 -9.51 -0.63
CA LEU A 86 -6.02 -10.75 -0.02
C LEU A 86 -6.26 -11.80 -1.12
N PRO A 87 -5.95 -13.08 -0.86
CA PRO A 87 -6.35 -14.14 -1.76
C PRO A 87 -7.88 -14.10 -1.94
N ARG A 88 -8.33 -14.26 -3.19
CA ARG A 88 -9.74 -14.52 -3.49
C ARG A 88 -9.93 -16.03 -3.46
N ASP A 89 -10.72 -16.53 -2.52
CA ASP A 89 -11.28 -17.88 -2.56
C ASP A 89 -12.53 -17.92 -3.44
#